data_AF-A0A7J6TL65-F1
#
_entry.id   AF-A0A7J6TL65-F1
#
_cell.length_a   1.000
_cell.length_b   1.000
_cell.length_c   1.000
_cell.angle_alpha   90.00
_cell.angle_beta   90.00
_cell.angle_gamma   90.00
#
_symmetry.space_group_name_H-M   'P 1'
#
loop_
_entity.id
_entity.type
_entity.pdbx_description
1 polymer ?
#
loop_
_entity_poly.entity_id
_entity_poly.type
_entity_poly.pdbx_seq_one_letter_code
_entity_poly.pdbx_strand_id
1 'polypeptide(L)'
;MSRRRTSSQCALSVRNRWVDRTGAQAADLLTLASKHSDPTTCPIASIPVDVILGNIVPFIHYDQPVRNCIFVCGGRSSRVMDSNRYLSTVEVYDDYSKRWSRVPTMRSKRVGAAAMAVGDHLYVVGGYRVHPDQPLGCVEVYDPWVNRWKKIRSSMQVPRFGHSLALVGNRYLYAIGGDSQRQLVSEVEVFDTYTNEWLQNPELKISLPRPLAGGRVVEKNGLLYIVGGDVGSSPLQFSDLIY
;
A
#
# COMPACT_ATOMS: atom_id res chain seq x y z
N MET A 1 5.08 -36.22 -42.44
CA MET A 1 4.01 -36.58 -41.50
C MET A 1 4.18 -35.79 -40.22
N SER A 2 3.26 -34.88 -39.94
CA SER A 2 3.25 -34.00 -38.77
C SER A 2 2.80 -34.76 -37.51
N ARG A 3 3.35 -34.43 -36.35
CA ARG A 3 2.62 -34.54 -35.08
C ARG A 3 2.75 -33.25 -34.28
N ARG A 4 1.60 -32.58 -34.12
CA ARG A 4 1.35 -31.42 -33.25
C ARG A 4 1.14 -31.89 -31.80
N ARG A 5 1.58 -31.03 -30.86
CA ARG A 5 1.02 -30.61 -29.55
C ARG A 5 0.43 -31.70 -28.62
N THR A 6 0.67 -31.68 -27.32
CA THR A 6 0.32 -30.58 -26.41
C THR A 6 1.18 -30.55 -25.15
N SER A 7 1.75 -29.38 -24.87
CA SER A 7 2.26 -28.99 -23.55
C SER A 7 1.10 -28.74 -22.59
N SER A 8 0.99 -29.54 -21.53
CA SER A 8 0.11 -29.29 -20.39
C SER A 8 0.76 -28.25 -19.47
N GLN A 9 0.60 -26.97 -19.79
CA GLN A 9 0.70 -25.91 -18.78
C GLN A 9 -0.60 -25.93 -17.98
N CYS A 10 -0.60 -26.60 -16.82
CA CYS A 10 -1.69 -26.50 -15.86
C CYS A 10 -1.34 -25.45 -14.80
N ALA A 11 -2.32 -24.61 -14.50
CA ALA A 11 -2.24 -23.30 -13.89
C ALA A 11 -1.50 -23.26 -12.54
N LEU A 12 -0.60 -22.28 -12.39
CA LEU A 12 -0.15 -21.79 -11.09
C LEU A 12 -1.37 -21.23 -10.35
N SER A 13 -1.82 -21.90 -9.28
CA SER A 13 -2.88 -21.37 -8.43
C SER A 13 -2.39 -20.06 -7.81
N VAL A 14 -2.93 -18.93 -8.26
CA VAL A 14 -2.74 -17.66 -7.56
C VAL A 14 -3.54 -17.77 -6.27
N ARG A 15 -2.83 -18.02 -5.16
CA ARG A 15 -3.43 -18.04 -3.81
C ARG A 15 -3.82 -16.61 -3.44
N ASN A 16 -5.02 -16.19 -3.85
CA ASN A 16 -5.63 -14.96 -3.35
C ASN A 16 -6.06 -15.22 -1.90
N ARG A 17 -5.32 -14.64 -0.95
CA ARG A 17 -5.62 -14.77 0.49
C ARG A 17 -6.92 -14.08 0.90
N TRP A 18 -7.48 -13.27 0.00
CA TRP A 18 -8.73 -12.53 0.16
C TRP A 18 -9.97 -13.37 -0.15
N VAL A 19 -9.81 -14.68 -0.31
CA VAL A 19 -10.91 -15.62 -0.29
C VAL A 19 -10.53 -16.68 0.73
N ASP A 20 -11.31 -16.82 1.80
CA ASP A 20 -11.15 -17.95 2.72
C ASP A 20 -11.23 -19.26 1.90
N ARG A 21 -10.48 -20.31 2.28
CA ARG A 21 -10.46 -21.58 1.52
C ARG A 21 -11.86 -22.13 1.31
N THR A 22 -12.72 -21.98 2.30
CA THR A 22 -14.16 -22.32 2.29
C THR A 22 -14.94 -21.44 1.31
N GLY A 23 -14.71 -20.12 1.29
CA GLY A 23 -15.34 -19.19 0.34
C GLY A 23 -14.92 -19.44 -1.11
N ALA A 24 -13.65 -19.75 -1.35
CA ALA A 24 -13.12 -20.06 -2.69
C ALA A 24 -13.67 -21.40 -3.19
N GLN A 25 -13.70 -22.42 -2.30
CA GLN A 25 -14.33 -23.70 -2.59
C GLN A 25 -15.83 -23.55 -2.83
N ALA A 26 -16.54 -22.72 -2.07
CA ALA A 26 -17.96 -22.45 -2.28
C ALA A 26 -18.22 -21.78 -3.64
N ALA A 27 -17.43 -20.76 -4.00
CA ALA A 27 -17.54 -20.08 -5.29
C ALA A 27 -17.18 -21.00 -6.48
N ASP A 28 -16.13 -21.81 -6.36
CA ASP A 28 -15.74 -22.80 -7.37
C ASP A 28 -16.80 -23.89 -7.53
N LEU A 29 -17.36 -24.40 -6.42
CA LEU A 29 -18.46 -25.39 -6.45
C LEU A 29 -19.72 -24.82 -7.10
N LEU A 30 -20.09 -23.57 -6.79
CA LEU A 30 -21.21 -22.87 -7.44
C LEU A 30 -21.00 -22.67 -8.94
N THR A 31 -19.76 -22.35 -9.35
CA THR A 31 -19.39 -22.14 -10.75
C THR A 31 -19.25 -23.44 -11.55
N LEU A 32 -18.76 -24.52 -10.93
CA LEU A 32 -18.69 -25.86 -11.53
C LEU A 32 -20.08 -26.45 -11.70
N ALA A 33 -20.94 -26.26 -10.72
CA ALA A 33 -22.30 -26.79 -10.76
C ALA A 33 -23.21 -26.01 -11.74
N SER A 34 -22.95 -24.72 -12.00
CA SER A 34 -23.65 -23.97 -13.06
C SER A 34 -23.27 -24.40 -14.49
N LYS A 35 -22.07 -24.97 -14.69
CA LYS A 35 -21.57 -25.43 -15.98
C LYS A 35 -22.01 -26.85 -16.37
N HIS A 36 -22.53 -27.62 -15.42
CA HIS A 36 -22.80 -29.05 -15.59
C HIS A 36 -24.28 -29.46 -15.48
N SER A 37 -25.24 -28.55 -15.39
CA SER A 37 -26.61 -28.92 -15.03
C SER A 37 -27.65 -28.68 -16.13
N ASP A 38 -28.41 -29.73 -16.41
CA ASP A 38 -29.73 -29.70 -17.05
C ASP A 38 -30.68 -28.80 -16.23
N PRO A 39 -31.42 -27.87 -16.86
CA PRO A 39 -32.26 -26.88 -16.18
C PRO A 39 -33.39 -27.46 -15.31
N THR A 40 -33.68 -28.76 -15.38
CA THR A 40 -34.76 -29.40 -14.63
C THR A 40 -34.35 -30.03 -13.29
N THR A 41 -33.05 -30.10 -12.97
CA THR A 41 -32.54 -30.82 -11.78
C THR A 41 -31.60 -30.00 -10.90
N CYS A 42 -31.63 -28.67 -11.00
CA CYS A 42 -30.59 -27.82 -10.42
C CYS A 42 -30.89 -27.35 -8.97
N PRO A 43 -30.13 -27.79 -7.93
CA PRO A 43 -30.33 -27.37 -6.54
C PRO A 43 -29.79 -25.96 -6.23
N ILE A 44 -29.04 -25.34 -7.15
CA ILE A 44 -28.38 -24.05 -6.91
C ILE A 44 -29.31 -22.87 -7.19
N ALA A 45 -30.21 -23.00 -8.18
CA ALA A 45 -31.26 -22.01 -8.41
C ALA A 45 -32.30 -21.97 -7.27
N SER A 46 -32.29 -22.96 -6.39
CA SER A 46 -33.16 -23.08 -5.22
C SER A 46 -32.45 -22.76 -3.89
N ILE A 47 -31.17 -22.36 -3.90
CA ILE A 47 -30.53 -21.83 -2.69
C ILE A 47 -31.17 -20.47 -2.37
N PRO A 48 -31.77 -20.30 -1.19
CA PRO A 48 -32.38 -19.03 -0.81
C PRO A 48 -31.36 -17.88 -0.86
N VAL A 49 -31.79 -16.74 -1.39
CA VAL A 49 -30.91 -15.57 -1.60
C VAL A 49 -30.29 -15.09 -0.27
N ASP A 50 -31.01 -15.22 0.84
CA ASP A 50 -30.54 -14.95 2.20
C ASP A 50 -29.43 -15.90 2.66
N VAL A 51 -29.44 -17.17 2.24
CA VAL A 51 -28.35 -18.12 2.52
C VAL A 51 -27.08 -17.72 1.76
N ILE A 52 -27.22 -17.28 0.51
CA ILE A 52 -26.11 -16.75 -0.29
C ILE A 52 -25.58 -15.44 0.31
N LEU A 53 -26.47 -14.51 0.65
CA LEU A 53 -26.13 -13.22 1.26
C LEU A 53 -25.52 -13.35 2.65
N GLY A 54 -25.92 -14.36 3.44
CA GLY A 54 -25.44 -14.56 4.80
C GLY A 54 -24.16 -15.41 4.91
N ASN A 55 -23.94 -16.34 3.97
CA ASN A 55 -22.86 -17.33 4.09
C ASN A 55 -21.81 -17.26 2.99
N ILE A 56 -22.09 -16.57 1.89
CA ILE A 56 -21.20 -16.51 0.73
C ILE A 56 -20.76 -15.06 0.48
N VAL A 57 -21.70 -14.12 0.37
CA VAL A 57 -21.42 -12.70 0.07
C VAL A 57 -20.51 -12.00 1.09
N PRO A 58 -20.54 -12.27 2.41
CA PRO A 58 -19.60 -11.65 3.35
C PRO A 58 -18.14 -12.08 3.11
N PHE A 59 -17.94 -13.18 2.38
CA PHE A 59 -16.63 -13.78 2.08
C PHE A 59 -16.21 -13.59 0.62
N ILE A 60 -17.14 -13.15 -0.25
CA ILE A 60 -16.81 -12.61 -1.55
C ILE A 60 -16.58 -11.11 -1.35
N HIS A 61 -15.34 -10.74 -1.08
CA HIS A 61 -14.93 -9.34 -0.98
C HIS A 61 -15.12 -8.63 -2.31
N TYR A 62 -16.34 -8.20 -2.60
CA TYR A 62 -16.61 -7.17 -3.59
C TYR A 62 -16.18 -5.84 -2.97
N ASP A 63 -15.39 -5.10 -3.74
CA ASP A 63 -14.77 -3.81 -3.43
C ASP A 63 -13.54 -3.84 -2.52
N GLN A 64 -12.46 -4.29 -3.16
CA GLN A 64 -11.09 -3.84 -2.95
C GLN A 64 -10.32 -4.34 -1.71
N PRO A 65 -9.14 -4.96 -1.91
CA PRO A 65 -8.40 -5.64 -0.84
C PRO A 65 -7.67 -4.72 0.15
N VAL A 66 -7.79 -3.40 0.00
CA VAL A 66 -7.25 -2.43 0.97
C VAL A 66 -8.37 -1.78 1.79
N ARG A 67 -9.64 -1.89 1.37
CA ARG A 67 -10.76 -1.34 2.14
C ARG A 67 -10.95 -2.13 3.43
N ASN A 68 -11.28 -1.41 4.50
CA ASN A 68 -11.50 -1.98 5.84
C ASN A 68 -10.30 -2.77 6.40
N CYS A 69 -9.10 -2.49 5.90
CA CYS A 69 -7.86 -3.09 6.38
C CYS A 69 -6.93 -2.01 6.94
N ILE A 70 -6.29 -2.31 8.07
CA ILE A 70 -5.22 -1.46 8.62
C ILE A 70 -3.90 -2.15 8.33
N PHE A 71 -3.02 -1.49 7.59
CA PHE A 71 -1.67 -1.99 7.31
C PHE A 71 -0.63 -1.32 8.19
N VAL A 72 0.25 -2.13 8.78
CA VAL A 72 1.43 -1.68 9.51
C VAL A 72 2.67 -2.12 8.75
N CYS A 73 3.45 -1.17 8.26
CA CYS A 73 4.56 -1.43 7.35
C CYS A 73 5.92 -1.09 7.97
N GLY A 74 6.78 -2.09 8.15
CA GLY A 74 8.16 -1.90 8.60
C GLY A 74 8.26 -1.46 10.05
N GLY A 75 9.11 -0.46 10.32
CA GLY A 75 9.36 0.05 11.67
C GLY A 75 10.54 -0.64 12.37
N ARG A 76 10.59 -0.50 13.70
CA ARG A 76 11.68 -0.99 14.55
C ARG A 76 11.13 -1.92 15.62
N SER A 77 11.65 -3.13 15.70
CA SER A 77 11.34 -4.04 16.80
C SER A 77 12.24 -3.77 17.99
N SER A 78 11.66 -3.51 19.17
CA SER A 78 12.40 -3.45 20.44
C SER A 78 12.80 -4.83 20.97
N ARG A 79 12.19 -5.90 20.44
CA ARG A 79 12.47 -7.29 20.85
C ARG A 79 13.74 -7.85 20.21
N VAL A 80 14.23 -7.21 19.15
CA VAL A 80 15.46 -7.60 18.46
C VAL A 80 16.57 -6.65 18.91
N MET A 81 17.53 -7.17 19.67
CA MET A 81 18.62 -6.38 20.28
C MET A 81 19.79 -6.10 19.32
N ASP A 82 19.80 -6.71 18.13
CA ASP A 82 20.91 -6.59 17.17
C ASP A 82 20.71 -5.50 16.10
N SER A 83 21.72 -5.30 15.25
CA SER A 83 21.70 -4.42 14.06
C SER A 83 20.52 -4.70 13.09
N ASN A 84 19.87 -5.86 13.24
CA ASN A 84 18.71 -6.28 12.46
C ASN A 84 17.34 -5.82 13.02
N ARG A 85 17.31 -4.83 13.91
CA ARG A 85 16.09 -4.33 14.55
C ARG A 85 15.08 -3.66 13.60
N TYR A 86 15.46 -3.34 12.36
CA TYR A 86 14.56 -2.71 11.38
C TYR A 86 13.81 -3.75 10.56
N LEU A 87 12.52 -3.50 10.38
CA LEU A 87 11.61 -4.46 9.81
C LEU A 87 11.30 -4.13 8.35
N SER A 88 11.14 -5.18 7.55
CA SER A 88 10.45 -5.14 6.25
C SER A 88 9.12 -5.89 6.29
N THR A 89 8.75 -6.41 7.47
CA THR A 89 7.48 -7.10 7.68
C THR A 89 6.32 -6.15 7.53
N VAL A 90 5.22 -6.68 7.02
CA VAL A 90 3.96 -5.96 6.91
C VAL A 90 2.86 -6.82 7.52
N GLU A 91 2.10 -6.20 8.41
CA GLU A 91 0.99 -6.82 9.11
C GLU A 91 -0.29 -6.10 8.69
N VAL A 92 -1.36 -6.87 8.49
CA VAL A 92 -2.67 -6.37 8.13
C VAL A 92 -3.68 -6.80 9.18
N TYR A 93 -4.43 -5.84 9.69
CA TYR A 93 -5.64 -6.08 10.44
C TYR A 93 -6.81 -6.04 9.49
N ASP A 94 -7.54 -7.13 9.41
CA ASP A 94 -8.80 -7.20 8.68
C ASP A 94 -9.96 -6.94 9.65
N ASP A 95 -10.72 -5.88 9.40
CA ASP A 95 -11.85 -5.50 10.24
C ASP A 95 -13.00 -6.52 10.18
N TYR A 96 -13.10 -7.34 9.13
CA TYR A 96 -14.13 -8.38 9.07
C TYR A 96 -13.78 -9.56 9.97
N SER A 97 -12.60 -10.16 9.78
CA SER A 97 -12.15 -11.27 10.61
C SER A 97 -11.67 -10.85 12.01
N LYS A 98 -11.55 -9.54 12.27
CA LYS A 98 -11.03 -8.92 13.51
C LYS A 98 -9.67 -9.48 13.91
N ARG A 99 -8.82 -9.81 12.94
CA ARG A 99 -7.54 -10.50 13.16
C ARG A 99 -6.38 -9.82 12.45
N TRP A 100 -5.23 -9.86 13.11
CA TRP A 100 -3.95 -9.54 12.49
C TRP A 100 -3.40 -10.74 11.74
N SER A 101 -2.86 -10.50 10.55
CA SER A 101 -2.12 -11.48 9.77
C SER A 101 -0.90 -10.84 9.10
N ARG A 102 0.06 -11.65 8.66
CA ARG A 102 1.26 -11.17 7.96
C ARG A 102 1.11 -11.29 6.46
N VAL A 103 1.34 -10.22 5.71
CA VAL A 103 1.49 -10.28 4.25
C VAL A 103 2.97 -10.46 3.88
N PRO A 104 3.32 -10.72 2.60
CA PRO A 104 4.70 -10.79 2.16
C PRO A 104 5.49 -9.56 2.59
N THR A 105 6.78 -9.75 2.88
CA THR A 105 7.63 -8.65 3.34
C THR A 105 8.02 -7.74 2.18
N MET A 106 8.22 -6.45 2.48
CA MET A 106 8.86 -5.52 1.55
C MET A 106 10.30 -5.97 1.23
N ARG A 107 10.85 -5.49 0.12
CA ARG A 107 12.26 -5.74 -0.24
C ARG A 107 13.21 -4.98 0.67
N SER A 108 12.84 -3.75 1.04
CA SER A 108 13.67 -2.88 1.88
C SER A 108 13.16 -2.87 3.31
N LYS A 109 14.06 -3.06 4.29
CA LYS A 109 13.80 -2.72 5.69
C LYS A 109 13.75 -1.21 5.83
N ARG A 110 12.78 -0.67 6.56
CA ARG A 110 12.61 0.79 6.66
C ARG A 110 11.97 1.21 7.97
N VAL A 111 12.45 2.33 8.50
CA VAL A 111 11.79 3.11 9.58
C VAL A 111 11.43 4.49 9.07
N GLY A 112 10.41 5.13 9.63
CA GLY A 112 10.00 6.49 9.22
C GLY A 112 9.60 6.59 7.74
N ALA A 113 9.17 5.48 7.12
CA ALA A 113 8.56 5.53 5.81
C ALA A 113 7.11 6.03 5.92
N ALA A 114 6.60 6.63 4.85
CA ALA A 114 5.20 6.98 4.75
C ALA A 114 4.47 5.92 3.91
N ALA A 115 3.23 5.61 4.28
CA ALA A 115 2.39 4.66 3.57
C ALA A 115 1.05 5.31 3.20
N MET A 116 0.54 4.99 2.02
CA MET A 116 -0.73 5.51 1.51
C MET A 116 -1.44 4.45 0.69
N ALA A 117 -2.75 4.28 0.94
CA ALA A 117 -3.62 3.50 0.06
C ALA A 117 -3.99 4.37 -1.16
N VAL A 118 -3.77 3.85 -2.36
CA VAL A 118 -4.18 4.51 -3.61
C VAL A 118 -4.92 3.49 -4.46
N GLY A 119 -6.22 3.71 -4.66
CA GLY A 119 -7.11 2.68 -5.20
C GLY A 119 -7.00 1.38 -4.42
N ASP A 120 -6.55 0.32 -5.09
CA ASP A 120 -6.49 -1.06 -4.58
C ASP A 120 -5.11 -1.43 -4.04
N HIS A 121 -4.17 -0.48 -4.07
CA HIS A 121 -2.76 -0.73 -3.86
C HIS A 121 -2.27 0.04 -2.65
N LEU A 122 -1.29 -0.52 -1.96
CA LEU A 122 -0.63 0.13 -0.83
C LEU A 122 0.76 0.59 -1.26
N TYR A 123 0.97 1.91 -1.26
CA TYR A 123 2.24 2.54 -1.58
C TYR A 123 3.01 2.77 -0.28
N VAL A 124 4.27 2.34 -0.24
CA VAL A 124 5.21 2.66 0.85
C VAL A 124 6.40 3.42 0.27
N VAL A 125 6.55 4.67 0.71
CA VAL A 125 7.46 5.66 0.14
C VAL A 125 8.58 5.96 1.13
N GLY A 126 9.81 5.92 0.63
CA GLY A 126 11.02 6.31 1.36
C GLY A 126 11.26 5.52 2.65
N GLY A 127 11.68 6.24 3.69
CA GLY A 127 12.12 5.70 4.97
C GLY A 127 13.64 5.57 5.07
N TYR A 128 14.11 4.94 6.14
CA TYR A 128 15.54 4.83 6.45
C TYR A 128 15.95 3.40 6.70
N ARG A 129 17.08 2.98 6.11
CA ARG A 129 17.70 1.66 6.31
C ARG A 129 19.12 1.81 6.87
N VAL A 130 19.60 0.80 7.60
CA VAL A 130 20.93 0.81 8.26
C VAL A 130 22.01 0.12 7.44
N HIS A 131 21.64 -0.70 6.44
CA HIS A 131 22.61 -1.43 5.61
C HIS A 131 22.29 -1.32 4.12
N PRO A 132 23.02 -0.45 3.38
CA PRO A 132 23.85 0.66 3.90
C PRO A 132 23.02 1.68 4.68
N ASP A 133 23.68 2.47 5.52
CA ASP A 133 23.05 3.48 6.38
C ASP A 133 22.64 4.70 5.56
N GLN A 134 21.37 4.79 5.18
CA GLN A 134 20.89 5.85 4.30
C GLN A 134 19.37 6.03 4.31
N PRO A 135 18.90 7.26 4.01
CA PRO A 135 17.53 7.47 3.57
C PRO A 135 17.26 6.76 2.23
N LEU A 136 15.98 6.47 1.99
CA LEU A 136 15.47 5.80 0.80
C LEU A 136 14.64 6.78 -0.03
N GLY A 137 14.86 6.77 -1.35
CA GLY A 137 14.04 7.46 -2.34
C GLY A 137 13.03 6.55 -3.04
N CYS A 138 13.09 5.25 -2.77
CA CYS A 138 12.29 4.26 -3.51
C CYS A 138 10.83 4.19 -3.04
N VAL A 139 9.98 3.78 -3.97
CA VAL A 139 8.59 3.41 -3.72
C VAL A 139 8.44 1.90 -3.89
N GLU A 140 7.80 1.25 -2.93
CA GLU A 140 7.35 -0.14 -3.07
C GLU A 140 5.83 -0.18 -2.97
N VAL A 141 5.20 -0.86 -3.93
CA VAL A 141 3.75 -0.97 -4.05
C VAL A 141 3.36 -2.41 -3.77
N TYR A 142 2.50 -2.62 -2.79
CA TYR A 142 1.87 -3.90 -2.56
C TYR A 142 0.61 -3.99 -3.39
N ASP A 143 0.57 -5.02 -4.23
CA ASP A 143 -0.63 -5.45 -4.93
C ASP A 143 -1.23 -6.61 -4.14
N PRO A 144 -2.37 -6.40 -3.45
CA PRO A 144 -2.97 -7.44 -2.67
C PRO A 144 -3.64 -8.52 -3.53
N TRP A 145 -4.05 -8.19 -4.77
CA TRP A 145 -4.70 -9.14 -5.69
C TRP A 145 -3.75 -10.26 -6.07
N VAL A 146 -2.47 -9.94 -6.32
CA VAL A 146 -1.45 -10.97 -6.57
C VAL A 146 -0.60 -11.29 -5.34
N ASN A 147 -0.89 -10.65 -4.21
CA ASN A 147 -0.19 -10.78 -2.95
C ASN A 147 1.33 -10.62 -3.11
N ARG A 148 1.76 -9.53 -3.77
CA ARG A 148 3.19 -9.29 -4.08
C ARG A 148 3.55 -7.81 -4.00
N TRP A 149 4.81 -7.57 -3.67
CA TRP A 149 5.43 -6.25 -3.74
C TRP A 149 6.12 -6.01 -5.07
N LYS A 150 5.89 -4.83 -5.65
CA LYS A 150 6.60 -4.30 -6.81
C LYS A 150 7.42 -3.08 -6.37
N LYS A 151 8.72 -3.09 -6.68
CA LYS A 151 9.56 -1.89 -6.53
C LYS A 151 9.40 -1.02 -7.77
N ILE A 152 9.07 0.24 -7.57
CA ILE A 152 9.02 1.24 -8.65
C ILE A 152 10.46 1.65 -9.03
N ARG A 153 10.70 1.83 -10.33
CA ARG A 153 12.02 2.20 -10.85
C ARG A 153 12.34 3.67 -10.57
N SER A 154 11.37 4.54 -10.77
CA SER A 154 11.49 5.96 -10.42
C SER A 154 11.72 6.13 -8.92
N SER A 155 12.55 7.11 -8.57
CA SER A 155 12.98 7.41 -7.20
C SER A 155 12.90 8.92 -6.96
N MET A 156 12.64 9.30 -5.71
CA MET A 156 12.79 10.69 -5.28
C MET A 156 14.20 11.20 -5.60
N GLN A 157 14.27 12.47 -6.00
CA GLN A 157 15.50 13.24 -6.10
C GLN A 157 16.14 13.43 -4.72
N VAL A 158 15.30 13.62 -3.68
CA VAL A 158 15.73 13.75 -2.29
C VAL A 158 15.22 12.55 -1.49
N PRO A 159 16.04 11.49 -1.32
CA PRO A 159 15.74 10.38 -0.41
C PRO A 159 15.45 10.88 1.00
N ARG A 160 14.38 10.39 1.62
CA ARG A 160 13.87 10.97 2.88
C ARG A 160 13.21 9.97 3.80
N PHE A 161 13.21 10.26 5.09
CA PHE A 161 12.44 9.57 6.12
C PHE A 161 11.76 10.57 7.06
N GLY A 162 10.74 10.14 7.81
CA GLY A 162 9.95 11.02 8.67
C GLY A 162 9.15 12.08 7.90
N HIS A 163 8.99 11.93 6.58
CA HIS A 163 8.24 12.87 5.75
C HIS A 163 6.73 12.65 5.88
N SER A 164 5.97 13.66 5.49
CA SER A 164 4.53 13.57 5.29
C SER A 164 4.20 13.06 3.89
N LEU A 165 3.09 12.34 3.74
CA LEU A 165 2.61 11.83 2.45
C LEU A 165 1.11 12.09 2.32
N ALA A 166 0.70 12.78 1.26
CA ALA A 166 -0.71 13.06 0.96
C ALA A 166 -1.08 12.53 -0.43
N LEU A 167 -2.30 11.99 -0.57
CA LEU A 167 -2.89 11.67 -1.85
C LEU A 167 -3.83 12.80 -2.28
N VAL A 168 -3.64 13.34 -3.48
CA VAL A 168 -4.48 14.38 -4.05
C VAL A 168 -5.07 13.89 -5.37
N GLY A 169 -6.38 14.12 -5.55
CA GLY A 169 -7.10 13.78 -6.77
C GLY A 169 -7.05 12.28 -7.13
N ASN A 170 -6.84 11.41 -6.14
CA ASN A 170 -6.67 9.96 -6.31
C ASN A 170 -5.55 9.55 -7.30
N ARG A 171 -4.57 10.43 -7.53
CA ARG A 171 -3.50 10.21 -8.53
C ARG A 171 -2.12 10.66 -8.07
N TYR A 172 -2.04 11.79 -7.37
CA TYR A 172 -0.76 12.41 -7.07
C TYR A 172 -0.41 12.21 -5.60
N LEU A 173 0.72 11.56 -5.35
CA LEU A 173 1.29 11.42 -4.02
C LEU A 173 2.31 12.54 -3.78
N TYR A 174 2.06 13.38 -2.77
CA TYR A 174 2.94 14.47 -2.37
C TYR A 174 3.79 14.02 -1.21
N ALA A 175 5.09 13.83 -1.43
CA ALA A 175 6.06 13.57 -0.37
C ALA A 175 6.64 14.90 0.11
N ILE A 176 6.33 15.25 1.35
CA ILE A 176 6.48 16.60 1.89
C ILE A 176 7.47 16.59 3.06
N GLY A 177 8.54 17.37 2.92
CA GLY A 177 9.56 17.51 3.95
C GLY A 177 10.22 16.18 4.33
N GLY A 178 10.59 16.03 5.60
CA GLY A 178 11.31 14.89 6.16
C GLY A 178 12.75 15.24 6.50
N ASP A 179 13.53 14.19 6.69
CA ASP A 179 14.97 14.24 6.91
C ASP A 179 15.68 13.48 5.78
N SER A 180 16.66 14.14 5.17
CA SER A 180 17.62 13.55 4.25
C SER A 180 19.02 13.72 4.83
N GLN A 181 19.68 12.61 5.16
CA GLN A 181 21.05 12.60 5.65
C GLN A 181 21.31 13.52 6.87
N ARG A 182 20.39 13.51 7.84
CA ARG A 182 20.43 14.33 9.07
C ARG A 182 20.21 15.82 8.82
N GLN A 183 19.61 16.16 7.70
CA GLN A 183 19.18 17.52 7.39
C GLN A 183 17.68 17.50 7.13
N LEU A 184 16.96 18.39 7.82
CA LEU A 184 15.55 18.62 7.52
C LEU A 184 15.45 19.22 6.12
N VAL A 185 14.51 18.70 5.35
CA VAL A 185 14.24 19.12 3.97
C VAL A 185 12.88 19.83 3.89
N SER A 186 12.77 20.84 3.02
CA SER A 186 11.52 21.57 2.76
C SER A 186 10.89 21.17 1.43
N GLU A 187 11.61 20.41 0.61
CA GLU A 187 11.24 19.99 -0.72
C GLU A 187 9.94 19.17 -0.68
N VAL A 188 9.06 19.46 -1.62
CA VAL A 188 7.89 18.65 -1.91
C VAL A 188 8.08 18.00 -3.26
N GLU A 189 8.08 16.68 -3.28
CA GLU A 189 8.17 15.90 -4.52
C GLU A 189 6.81 15.26 -4.80
N VAL A 190 6.42 15.20 -6.08
CA VAL A 190 5.12 14.68 -6.51
C VAL A 190 5.33 13.43 -7.34
N PHE A 191 4.66 12.34 -6.95
CA PHE A 191 4.65 11.08 -7.66
C PHE A 191 3.30 10.85 -8.33
N ASP A 192 3.30 10.61 -9.64
CA ASP A 192 2.11 10.24 -10.40
C ASP A 192 1.93 8.72 -10.36
N THR A 193 0.87 8.26 -9.70
CA THR A 193 0.60 6.82 -9.53
C THR A 193 0.18 6.14 -10.82
N TYR A 194 -0.27 6.90 -11.82
CA TYR A 194 -0.67 6.36 -13.11
C TYR A 194 0.54 6.03 -13.99
N THR A 195 1.51 6.94 -14.07
CA THR A 195 2.76 6.73 -14.82
C THR A 195 3.81 5.97 -13.99
N ASN A 196 3.67 5.95 -12.66
CA ASN A 196 4.66 5.46 -11.71
C ASN A 196 5.98 6.23 -11.75
N GLU A 197 5.90 7.55 -11.92
CA GLU A 197 7.06 8.43 -12.02
C GLU A 197 6.96 9.64 -11.08
N TRP A 198 8.10 10.02 -10.50
CA TRP A 198 8.25 11.32 -9.86
C TRP A 198 8.29 12.40 -10.93
N LEU A 199 7.48 13.45 -10.76
CA LEU A 199 7.45 14.59 -11.68
C LEU A 199 8.80 15.33 -11.58
N GLN A 200 9.45 15.54 -12.71
CA GLN A 200 10.77 16.20 -12.79
C GLN A 200 10.72 17.64 -13.32
N ASN A 201 9.53 18.21 -13.50
CA ASN A 201 9.40 19.55 -14.07
C ASN A 201 10.03 20.60 -13.13
N PRO A 202 11.08 21.33 -13.56
CA PRO A 202 11.71 22.38 -12.76
C PRO A 202 10.77 23.51 -12.35
N GLU A 203 9.68 23.73 -13.10
CA GLU A 203 8.64 24.72 -12.79
C GLU A 203 7.72 24.28 -11.64
N LEU A 204 7.74 23.00 -11.27
CA LEU A 204 7.01 22.43 -10.13
C LEU A 204 7.88 22.31 -8.87
N LYS A 205 8.89 23.18 -8.71
CA LYS A 205 9.67 23.27 -7.47
C LYS A 205 8.81 23.82 -6.35
N ILE A 206 8.13 22.92 -5.66
CA ILE A 206 7.33 23.22 -4.47
C ILE A 206 8.22 23.00 -3.25
N SER A 207 8.31 24.01 -2.39
CA SER A 207 9.02 23.95 -1.12
C SER A 207 8.18 24.54 -0.01
N LEU A 208 8.23 23.92 1.15
CA LEU A 208 7.67 24.46 2.38
C LEU A 208 8.43 25.75 2.78
N PRO A 209 7.77 26.69 3.46
CA PRO A 209 8.43 27.88 4.01
C PRO A 209 9.56 27.52 4.97
N ARG A 210 9.45 26.38 5.66
CA ARG A 210 10.49 25.82 6.53
C ARG A 210 10.64 24.31 6.31
N PRO A 211 11.87 23.78 6.45
CA PRO A 211 12.07 22.36 6.58
C PRO A 211 11.32 21.79 7.78
N LEU A 212 10.74 20.60 7.63
CA LEU A 212 10.03 19.93 8.73
C LEU A 212 10.16 18.42 8.61
N ALA A 213 10.25 17.70 9.73
CA ALA A 213 10.09 16.25 9.79
C ALA A 213 9.05 15.85 10.84
N GLY A 214 8.41 14.69 10.65
CA GLY A 214 7.45 14.13 11.61
C GLY A 214 6.09 14.80 11.63
N GLY A 215 5.84 15.83 10.81
CA GLY A 215 4.51 16.42 10.61
C GLY A 215 3.49 15.42 10.07
N ARG A 216 2.20 15.77 10.15
CA ARG A 216 1.11 15.01 9.53
C ARG A 216 0.39 15.89 8.53
N VAL A 217 0.11 15.33 7.36
CA VAL A 217 -0.59 16.02 6.29
C VAL A 217 -1.98 15.41 6.07
N VAL A 218 -2.95 16.27 5.79
CA VAL A 218 -4.31 15.88 5.40
C VAL A 218 -4.71 16.69 4.18
N GLU A 219 -5.25 16.02 3.16
CA GLU A 219 -5.91 16.69 2.03
C GLU A 219 -7.38 16.94 2.39
N LYS A 220 -7.85 18.17 2.14
CA LYS A 220 -9.25 18.54 2.28
C LYS A 220 -9.59 19.65 1.29
N ASN A 221 -10.58 19.41 0.43
CA ASN A 221 -11.09 20.38 -0.55
C ASN A 221 -10.00 20.92 -1.51
N GLY A 222 -9.04 20.09 -1.88
CA GLY A 222 -7.92 20.47 -2.76
C GLY A 222 -6.78 21.19 -2.04
N LEU A 223 -6.85 21.36 -0.73
CA LEU A 223 -5.81 21.98 0.09
C LEU A 223 -5.10 20.92 0.94
N LEU A 224 -3.79 21.10 1.13
CA LEU A 224 -2.96 20.26 1.98
C LEU A 224 -2.66 20.96 3.29
N TYR A 225 -3.20 20.42 4.38
CA TYR A 225 -2.97 20.93 5.73
C TYR A 225 -1.89 20.11 6.41
N ILE A 226 -0.81 20.77 6.83
CA ILE A 226 0.29 20.12 7.56
C ILE A 226 0.26 20.60 9.00
N VAL A 227 0.21 19.65 9.93
CA VAL A 227 0.11 19.91 11.36
C VAL A 227 1.28 19.28 12.10
N GLY A 228 1.91 20.08 12.97
CA GLY A 228 3.02 19.70 13.81
C GLY A 228 4.29 19.41 13.01
N GLY A 229 5.15 18.58 13.61
CA GLY A 229 6.49 18.30 13.09
C GLY A 229 7.58 19.06 13.83
N ASP A 230 8.80 18.58 13.66
CA ASP A 230 10.03 19.19 14.13
C ASP A 230 10.60 20.06 12.99
N VAL A 231 10.75 21.34 13.27
CA VAL A 231 11.36 22.34 12.36
C VAL A 231 12.82 22.64 12.73
N GLY A 232 13.40 21.82 13.62
CA GLY A 232 14.73 21.99 14.17
C GLY A 232 14.74 23.01 15.32
N SER A 233 15.90 23.61 15.55
CA SER A 233 16.15 24.55 16.67
C SER A 233 15.55 25.95 16.49
N SER A 234 14.83 26.21 15.39
CA SER A 234 14.25 27.52 15.12
C SER A 234 12.81 27.61 15.64
N PRO A 235 12.46 28.63 16.46
CA PRO A 235 11.09 28.78 16.96
C PRO A 235 10.09 29.00 15.82
N LEU A 236 8.88 28.48 16.00
CA LEU A 236 7.72 28.69 15.12
C LEU A 236 7.43 30.20 14.99
N GLN A 237 7.23 30.72 13.78
CA GLN A 237 6.77 32.10 13.58
C GLN A 237 5.35 32.10 13.00
N PHE A 238 4.64 33.21 13.22
CA PHE A 238 3.24 33.37 12.83
C PHE A 238 3.00 33.27 11.30
N SER A 239 4.04 33.44 10.50
CA SER A 239 4.04 33.25 9.04
C SER A 239 3.87 31.80 8.58
N ASP A 240 3.89 30.83 9.50
CA ASP A 240 4.00 29.41 9.18
C ASP A 240 2.64 28.69 9.03
N LEU A 241 1.53 29.43 9.10
CA LEU A 241 0.18 28.93 8.81
C LEU A 241 -0.06 28.92 7.30
N ILE A 242 -0.13 27.73 6.71
CA ILE A 242 -0.55 27.54 5.31
C ILE A 242 -2.08 27.50 5.27
N TYR A 243 -2.70 28.46 4.58
CA TYR A 243 -4.13 28.45 4.22
C TYR A 243 -4.34 27.78 2.86
#